data_AF-A0A066VQE4-F1
#
_entry.id   AF-A0A066VQE4-F1
#
_cell.length_a   1.000
_cell.length_b   1.000
_cell.length_c   1.000
_cell.angle_alpha   90.00
_cell.angle_beta   90.00
_cell.angle_gamma   90.00
#
_symmetry.space_group_name_H-M   'P 1'
#
loop_
_entity.id
_entity.type
_entity.pdbx_description
1 polymer ?
#
loop_
_entity_poly.entity_id
_entity_poly.type
_entity_poly.pdbx_seq_one_letter_code
_entity_poly.pdbx_strand_id
1 'polypeptide(L)'
;MLVHSIYYLPTAATFGSILDALHRSGAQHVFLAEWSLSIGDDLRALPHLLSVLLQSVEPLSEGNIRTVLSPREMLKLSESAGWELIGSELMQPSDDVQDGCWEAAYSQDIARTAFEREGALSEAERTEEIVRKASIRAHGEALLQAIQQLPEGKASRTKPMNVWVAVLKRK
;
A
#
# COMPACT_ATOMS: atom_id res chain seq x y z
N MET A 1 -8.23 -11.04 14.06
CA MET A 1 -8.33 -9.75 13.36
C MET A 1 -6.98 -9.44 12.77
N LEU A 2 -6.93 -8.87 11.57
CA LEU A 2 -5.71 -8.39 10.91
C LEU A 2 -5.90 -6.89 10.65
N VAL A 3 -5.04 -6.05 11.26
CA VAL A 3 -5.12 -4.58 11.19
C VAL A 3 -3.75 -4.05 10.82
N HIS A 4 -3.63 -3.36 9.68
CA HIS A 4 -2.38 -2.77 9.19
C HIS A 4 -1.18 -3.71 9.25
N SER A 5 -1.44 -4.99 8.97
CA SER A 5 -0.45 -6.06 9.07
C SER A 5 -0.39 -6.88 7.79
N ILE A 6 -1.32 -6.67 6.86
CA ILE A 6 -1.41 -7.45 5.63
C ILE A 6 -0.29 -7.01 4.69
N TYR A 7 0.00 -5.70 4.63
CA TYR A 7 1.08 -5.19 3.79
C TYR A 7 2.48 -5.63 4.22
N TYR A 8 2.63 -6.10 5.46
CA TYR A 8 3.89 -6.60 6.01
C TYR A 8 4.15 -8.07 5.64
N LEU A 9 3.16 -8.74 5.05
CA LEU A 9 3.31 -10.12 4.63
C LEU A 9 4.23 -10.20 3.40
N PRO A 10 5.11 -11.22 3.33
CA PRO A 10 6.10 -11.32 2.26
C PRO A 10 5.46 -11.63 0.90
N THR A 11 4.27 -12.23 0.87
CA THR A 11 3.55 -12.56 -0.37
C THR A 11 2.05 -12.58 -0.16
N ALA A 12 1.29 -12.47 -1.27
CA ALA A 12 -0.15 -12.70 -1.30
C ALA A 12 -0.53 -14.13 -0.84
N ALA A 13 0.31 -15.12 -1.14
CA ALA A 13 0.09 -16.51 -0.74
C ALA A 13 0.17 -16.68 0.79
N THR A 14 0.99 -15.88 1.48
CA THR A 14 1.07 -15.87 2.94
C THR A 14 -0.26 -15.39 3.55
N PHE A 15 -0.89 -14.37 2.97
CA PHE A 15 -2.21 -13.92 3.41
C PHE A 15 -3.27 -15.03 3.25
N GLY A 16 -3.31 -15.70 2.09
CA GLY A 16 -4.21 -16.85 1.87
C GLY A 16 -3.97 -17.98 2.88
N SER A 17 -2.70 -18.31 3.16
CA SER A 17 -2.35 -19.36 4.14
C SER A 17 -2.81 -19.02 5.56
N ILE A 18 -2.78 -17.74 5.95
CA ILE A 18 -3.31 -17.27 7.23
C ILE A 18 -4.83 -17.46 7.27
N LEU A 19 -5.55 -17.09 6.21
CA LEU A 19 -7.00 -17.27 6.11
C LEU A 19 -7.40 -18.75 6.17
N ASP A 20 -6.66 -19.64 5.51
CA ASP A 20 -6.87 -21.10 5.58
C ASP A 20 -6.61 -21.65 6.99
N ALA A 21 -5.58 -21.17 7.67
CA ALA A 21 -5.29 -21.56 9.05
C ALA A 21 -6.41 -21.11 10.00
N LEU A 22 -6.89 -19.87 9.86
CA LEU A 22 -8.04 -19.36 10.62
C LEU A 22 -9.29 -20.19 10.34
N HIS A 23 -9.55 -20.56 9.08
CA HIS A 23 -10.72 -21.36 8.73
C HIS A 23 -10.63 -22.75 9.39
N ARG A 24 -9.48 -23.42 9.30
CA ARG A 24 -9.23 -24.71 9.96
C ARG A 24 -9.32 -24.65 11.48
N SER A 25 -9.00 -23.51 12.09
CA SER A 25 -9.05 -23.34 13.55
C SER A 25 -10.47 -23.35 14.15
N GLY A 26 -11.51 -23.21 13.34
CA GLY A 26 -12.90 -23.10 13.85
C GLY A 26 -13.43 -21.67 13.95
N ALA A 27 -12.62 -20.66 13.60
CA ALA A 27 -13.04 -19.26 13.63
C ALA A 27 -14.30 -19.03 12.78
N GLN A 28 -15.27 -18.30 13.34
CA GLN A 28 -16.53 -18.00 12.67
C GLN A 28 -16.48 -16.71 11.86
N HIS A 29 -15.62 -15.78 12.29
CA HIS A 29 -15.47 -14.48 11.66
C HIS A 29 -14.00 -14.08 11.56
N VAL A 30 -13.67 -13.34 10.51
CA VAL A 30 -12.39 -12.65 10.36
C VAL A 30 -12.66 -11.17 10.10
N PHE A 31 -11.96 -10.33 10.83
CA PHE A 31 -12.02 -8.87 10.68
C PHE A 31 -10.72 -8.41 10.02
N LEU A 32 -10.85 -7.68 8.92
CA LEU A 32 -9.76 -7.09 8.17
C LEU A 32 -9.85 -5.57 8.26
N ALA A 33 -8.71 -4.91 8.41
CA ALA A 33 -8.55 -3.48 8.27
C ALA A 33 -7.19 -3.21 7.61
N GLU A 34 -7.18 -2.66 6.41
CA GLU A 34 -5.95 -2.36 5.68
C GLU A 34 -6.12 -1.15 4.76
N TRP A 35 -5.02 -0.50 4.39
CA TRP A 35 -5.03 0.60 3.44
C TRP A 35 -5.79 0.25 2.16
N SER A 36 -6.70 1.14 1.76
CA SER A 36 -7.69 0.85 0.72
C SER A 36 -7.21 1.10 -0.71
N LEU A 37 -6.00 1.66 -0.87
CA LEU A 37 -5.53 2.25 -2.13
C LEU A 37 -6.46 3.35 -2.68
N SER A 38 -7.06 4.13 -1.78
CA SER A 38 -7.91 5.28 -2.13
C SER A 38 -7.70 6.41 -1.13
N ILE A 39 -7.74 7.64 -1.61
CA ILE A 39 -7.55 8.86 -0.79
C ILE A 39 -8.87 9.51 -0.38
N GLY A 40 -10.00 9.03 -0.89
CA GLY A 40 -11.29 9.72 -0.76
C GLY A 40 -11.20 11.14 -1.29
N ASP A 41 -11.65 12.11 -0.49
CA ASP A 41 -11.66 13.53 -0.84
C ASP A 41 -10.49 14.33 -0.23
N ASP A 42 -9.65 13.72 0.63
CA ASP A 42 -8.51 14.42 1.24
C ASP A 42 -7.25 14.27 0.37
N LEU A 43 -6.99 15.30 -0.45
CA LEU A 43 -5.81 15.35 -1.30
C LEU A 43 -4.49 15.25 -0.52
N ARG A 44 -4.47 15.55 0.78
CA ARG A 44 -3.27 15.39 1.61
C ARG A 44 -2.89 13.93 1.83
N ALA A 45 -3.77 12.99 1.49
CA ALA A 45 -3.48 11.56 1.52
C ALA A 45 -2.81 11.03 0.25
N LEU A 46 -2.75 11.82 -0.83
CA LEU A 46 -2.12 11.42 -2.09
C LEU A 46 -0.65 11.01 -1.92
N PRO A 47 0.20 11.72 -1.17
CA PRO A 47 1.57 11.29 -0.96
C PRO A 47 1.68 9.92 -0.28
N HIS A 48 0.77 9.58 0.64
CA HIS A 48 0.76 8.26 1.25
C HIS A 48 0.39 7.16 0.24
N LEU A 49 -0.61 7.40 -0.61
CA LEU A 49 -0.93 6.44 -1.68
C LEU A 49 0.27 6.22 -2.61
N LEU A 50 0.92 7.31 -3.03
CA LEU A 50 2.06 7.24 -3.95
C LEU A 50 3.29 6.60 -3.30
N SER A 51 3.52 6.80 -2.00
CA SER A 51 4.60 6.12 -1.28
C SER A 51 4.39 4.62 -1.23
N VAL A 52 3.16 4.16 -0.96
CA VAL A 52 2.81 2.73 -0.99
C VAL A 52 3.00 2.13 -2.37
N LEU A 53 2.56 2.82 -3.43
CA LEU A 53 2.75 2.36 -4.81
C LEU A 53 4.23 2.31 -5.21
N LEU A 54 5.03 3.31 -4.84
CA LEU A 54 6.48 3.29 -5.07
C LEU A 54 7.14 2.09 -4.38
N GLN A 55 6.83 1.86 -3.10
CA GLN A 55 7.37 0.74 -2.32
C GLN A 55 6.92 -0.63 -2.84
N SER A 56 5.78 -0.71 -3.53
CA SER A 56 5.34 -1.95 -4.18
C SER A 56 6.25 -2.39 -5.34
N VAL A 57 6.99 -1.45 -5.94
CA VAL A 57 7.91 -1.70 -7.06
C VAL A 57 9.36 -1.73 -6.58
N GLU A 58 9.72 -0.85 -5.64
CA GLU A 58 11.03 -0.75 -5.01
C GLU A 58 10.86 -0.79 -3.48
N PRO A 59 10.81 -1.99 -2.88
CA PRO A 59 10.68 -2.12 -1.44
C PRO A 59 11.86 -1.48 -0.70
N LEU A 60 11.56 -0.76 0.37
CA LEU A 60 12.57 -0.21 1.27
C LEU A 60 13.21 -1.35 2.08
N SER A 61 14.54 -1.34 2.19
CA SER A 61 15.24 -2.32 3.04
C SER A 61 14.83 -2.25 4.51
N GLU A 62 14.58 -1.02 5.00
CA GLU A 62 14.10 -0.74 6.36
C GLU A 62 12.58 -0.50 6.42
N GLY A 63 11.87 -0.62 5.29
CA GLY A 63 10.43 -0.38 5.23
C GLY A 63 9.63 -1.64 5.53
N ASN A 64 8.43 -1.43 6.07
CA ASN A 64 7.57 -2.54 6.47
C ASN A 64 6.71 -3.07 5.32
N ILE A 65 6.44 -2.26 4.29
CA ILE A 65 5.61 -2.66 3.14
C ILE A 65 6.36 -3.67 2.28
N ARG A 66 5.81 -4.88 2.17
CA ARG A 66 6.36 -6.00 1.40
C ARG A 66 5.45 -6.49 0.29
N THR A 67 4.14 -6.50 0.52
CA THR A 67 3.15 -6.89 -0.49
C THR A 67 1.92 -6.01 -0.35
N VAL A 68 1.71 -5.15 -1.35
CA VAL A 68 0.51 -4.32 -1.43
C VAL A 68 -0.62 -5.17 -2.04
N LEU A 69 -1.71 -5.34 -1.29
CA LEU A 69 -2.93 -5.98 -1.76
C LEU A 69 -4.09 -4.97 -1.82
N SER A 70 -4.79 -4.94 -2.94
CA SER A 70 -6.04 -4.19 -3.04
C SER A 70 -7.16 -4.89 -2.25
N PRO A 71 -8.22 -4.15 -1.82
CA PRO A 71 -9.44 -4.75 -1.27
C PRO A 71 -10.00 -5.88 -2.12
N ARG A 72 -9.97 -5.73 -3.44
CA ARG A 72 -10.44 -6.74 -4.39
C ARG A 72 -9.62 -8.03 -4.33
N GLU A 73 -8.30 -7.93 -4.24
CA GLU A 73 -7.41 -9.09 -4.13
C GLU A 73 -7.55 -9.79 -2.78
N MET A 74 -7.66 -9.01 -1.69
CA MET A 74 -7.92 -9.54 -0.36
C MET A 74 -9.23 -10.34 -0.31
N LEU A 75 -10.29 -9.83 -0.94
CA LEU A 75 -11.57 -10.54 -1.05
C LEU A 75 -11.45 -11.83 -1.86
N LYS A 76 -10.79 -11.79 -3.02
CA LYS A 76 -10.58 -12.99 -3.85
C LYS A 76 -9.84 -14.10 -3.08
N LEU A 77 -8.80 -13.75 -2.33
CA LEU A 77 -8.04 -14.68 -1.50
C LEU A 77 -8.88 -15.22 -0.34
N SER A 78 -9.70 -14.36 0.28
CA SER A 78 -10.65 -14.74 1.33
C SER A 78 -11.69 -15.74 0.84
N GLU A 79 -12.29 -15.49 -0.32
CA GLU A 79 -13.26 -16.39 -0.95
C GLU A 79 -12.67 -17.76 -1.25
N SER A 80 -11.44 -17.78 -1.76
CA SER A 80 -10.69 -19.01 -2.05
C SER A 80 -10.39 -19.83 -0.79
N ALA A 81 -10.24 -19.16 0.36
CA ALA A 81 -9.99 -19.77 1.67
C ALA A 81 -11.27 -20.13 2.46
N GLY A 82 -12.45 -20.11 1.81
CA GLY A 82 -13.71 -20.51 2.44
C GLY A 82 -14.41 -19.42 3.24
N TRP A 83 -14.08 -18.15 3.01
CA TRP A 83 -14.73 -17.01 3.65
C TRP A 83 -15.74 -16.32 2.72
N GLU A 84 -16.75 -15.70 3.30
CA GLU A 84 -17.77 -14.89 2.64
C GLU A 84 -17.74 -13.47 3.22
N LEU A 85 -17.79 -12.45 2.36
CA LEU A 85 -17.92 -11.06 2.80
C LEU A 85 -19.35 -10.80 3.28
N ILE A 86 -19.49 -10.37 4.54
CA ILE A 86 -20.81 -10.00 5.10
C ILE A 86 -20.95 -8.50 5.37
N GLY A 87 -19.86 -7.73 5.28
CA GLY A 87 -19.89 -6.28 5.39
C GLY A 87 -18.52 -5.66 5.14
N SER A 88 -18.50 -4.46 4.58
CA SER A 88 -17.28 -3.67 4.39
C SER A 88 -17.57 -2.17 4.37
N GLU A 89 -16.57 -1.38 4.73
CA GLU A 89 -16.65 0.07 4.74
C GLU A 89 -15.28 0.68 4.37
N LEU A 90 -15.29 1.91 3.87
CA LEU A 90 -14.09 2.75 3.78
C LEU A 90 -14.10 3.72 4.96
N MET A 91 -13.09 3.64 5.80
CA MET A 91 -12.91 4.51 6.95
C MET A 91 -11.79 5.51 6.68
N GLN A 92 -12.05 6.78 6.98
CA GLN A 92 -11.01 7.79 7.03
C GLN A 92 -10.30 7.68 8.40
N PRO A 93 -8.97 7.52 8.45
CA PRO A 93 -8.24 7.51 9.70
C PRO A 93 -8.37 8.83 10.46
N SER A 94 -8.15 8.76 11.77
CA SER A 94 -8.06 9.96 12.61
C SER A 94 -6.83 10.79 12.26
N ASP A 95 -6.91 12.09 12.58
CA ASP A 95 -5.91 13.08 12.21
C ASP A 95 -4.53 12.88 12.85
N ASP A 96 -4.45 12.09 13.91
CA ASP A 96 -3.26 11.75 14.69
C ASP A 96 -2.49 10.53 14.16
N VAL A 97 -3.06 9.77 13.21
CA VAL A 97 -2.37 8.65 12.56
C VAL A 97 -1.24 9.16 11.68
N GLN A 98 -0.02 8.70 11.96
CA GLN A 98 1.21 9.25 11.38
C GLN A 98 1.76 8.46 10.19
N ASP A 99 1.19 7.30 9.88
CA ASP A 99 1.65 6.38 8.83
C ASP A 99 1.86 7.11 7.50
N GLY A 100 0.92 7.98 7.10
CA GLY A 100 1.05 8.74 5.87
C GLY A 100 2.28 9.64 5.82
N CYS A 101 2.63 10.29 6.93
CA CYS A 101 3.80 11.16 6.97
C CYS A 101 5.11 10.37 7.04
N TRP A 102 5.12 9.24 7.74
CA TRP A 102 6.27 8.35 7.82
C TRP A 102 6.58 7.75 6.46
N GLU A 103 5.59 7.12 5.82
CA GLU A 103 5.78 6.45 4.54
C GLU A 103 6.16 7.43 3.43
N ALA A 104 5.55 8.62 3.40
CA ALA A 104 5.93 9.66 2.46
C ALA A 104 7.38 10.12 2.68
N ALA A 105 7.80 10.36 3.93
CA ALA A 105 9.16 10.80 4.25
C ALA A 105 10.21 9.76 3.85
N TYR A 106 10.03 8.48 4.21
CA TYR A 106 10.97 7.42 3.84
C TYR A 106 11.06 7.22 2.32
N SER A 107 9.94 7.37 1.63
CA SER A 107 9.88 7.16 0.17
C SER A 107 10.47 8.34 -0.63
N GLN A 108 10.64 9.52 -0.03
CA GLN A 108 11.34 10.64 -0.68
C GLN A 108 12.80 10.30 -1.00
N ASP A 109 13.47 9.53 -0.13
CA ASP A 109 14.86 9.14 -0.33
C ASP A 109 15.01 8.16 -1.49
N ILE A 110 14.06 7.23 -1.66
CA ILE A 110 13.98 6.35 -2.83
C ILE A 110 13.83 7.18 -4.09
N ALA A 111 12.86 8.10 -4.10
CA ALA A 111 12.56 8.92 -5.25
C ALA A 111 13.82 9.70 -5.67
N ARG A 112 14.49 10.38 -4.73
CA ARG A 112 15.75 11.09 -4.99
C ARG A 112 16.86 10.19 -5.53
N THR A 113 17.07 9.04 -4.88
CA THR A 113 18.11 8.08 -5.27
C THR A 113 17.87 7.52 -6.68
N ALA A 114 16.61 7.27 -7.05
CA ALA A 114 16.25 6.81 -8.40
C ALA A 114 16.65 7.82 -9.48
N PHE A 115 16.54 9.13 -9.21
CA PHE A 115 17.00 10.16 -10.14
C PHE A 115 18.53 10.27 -10.23
N GLU A 116 19.25 10.02 -9.14
CA GLU A 116 20.71 10.14 -9.10
C GLU A 116 21.42 8.95 -9.76
N ARG A 117 20.90 7.73 -9.54
CA ARG A 117 21.53 6.49 -10.03
C ARG A 117 21.26 6.23 -11.51
N GLU A 118 20.18 6.78 -12.04
CA GLU A 118 19.71 6.46 -13.37
C GLU A 118 19.79 7.71 -14.24
N GLY A 119 20.80 7.74 -15.13
CA GLY A 119 20.87 8.74 -16.19
C GLY A 119 19.63 8.73 -17.09
N ALA A 120 19.65 9.49 -18.18
CA ALA A 120 18.53 9.49 -19.14
C ALA A 120 18.14 8.06 -19.53
N LEU A 121 16.82 7.75 -19.49
CA LEU A 121 16.30 6.44 -19.89
C LEU A 121 16.83 6.14 -21.31
N SER A 122 17.51 5.02 -21.46
CA SER A 122 18.04 4.56 -22.74
C SER A 122 16.90 4.32 -23.74
N GLU A 123 17.09 4.69 -25.01
CA GLU A 123 16.17 4.36 -26.12
C GLU A 123 16.18 2.86 -26.49
N ALA A 124 16.94 2.03 -25.77
CA ALA A 124 17.03 0.60 -25.99
C ALA A 124 15.71 -0.15 -25.71
N GLU A 125 15.66 -1.40 -26.21
CA GLU A 125 14.51 -2.31 -26.14
C GLU A 125 13.84 -2.35 -24.75
N ARG A 126 12.51 -2.37 -24.74
CA ARG A 126 11.67 -2.33 -23.53
C ARG A 126 11.74 -3.64 -22.72
N THR A 127 12.82 -3.83 -21.97
CA THR A 127 12.99 -4.95 -21.02
C THR A 127 12.18 -4.74 -19.73
N GLU A 128 11.94 -5.81 -18.97
CA GLU A 128 11.27 -5.73 -17.66
C GLU A 128 12.00 -4.81 -16.68
N GLU A 129 13.34 -4.85 -16.69
CA GLU A 129 14.16 -3.99 -15.85
C GLU A 129 13.97 -2.51 -16.21
N ILE A 130 13.96 -2.17 -17.49
CA ILE A 130 13.74 -0.78 -17.95
C ILE A 130 12.33 -0.31 -17.58
N VAL A 131 11.32 -1.16 -17.73
CA VAL A 131 9.93 -0.84 -17.33
C VAL A 131 9.84 -0.62 -15.82
N ARG A 132 10.49 -1.46 -15.02
CA ARG A 132 10.54 -1.32 -13.56
C ARG A 132 11.18 0.01 -13.16
N LYS A 133 12.35 0.33 -13.73
CA LYS A 133 13.07 1.59 -13.49
C LYS A 133 12.26 2.81 -13.87
N ALA A 134 11.65 2.79 -15.06
CA ALA A 134 10.74 3.85 -15.49
C ALA A 134 9.53 4.01 -14.55
N SER A 135 8.98 2.90 -14.02
CA SER A 135 7.92 2.91 -13.03
C SER A 135 8.36 3.57 -11.73
N ILE A 136 9.52 3.19 -11.18
CA ILE A 136 10.08 3.79 -9.96
C ILE A 136 10.25 5.29 -10.13
N ARG A 137 10.81 5.73 -11.27
CA ARG A 137 10.97 7.16 -11.57
C ARG A 137 9.63 7.89 -11.66
N ALA A 138 8.65 7.33 -12.36
CA ALA A 138 7.34 7.96 -12.51
C ALA A 138 6.59 8.08 -11.17
N HIS A 139 6.60 7.03 -10.36
CA HIS A 139 6.00 7.04 -9.01
C HIS A 139 6.75 7.98 -8.07
N GLY A 140 8.08 7.99 -8.13
CA GLY A 140 8.93 8.89 -7.35
C GLY A 140 8.70 10.35 -7.68
N GLU A 141 8.65 10.72 -8.97
CA GLU A 141 8.32 12.08 -9.40
C GLU A 141 6.93 12.49 -8.93
N ALA A 142 5.93 11.63 -9.14
CA ALA A 142 4.56 11.90 -8.71
C ALA A 142 4.50 12.13 -7.19
N LEU A 143 5.20 11.31 -6.40
CA LEU A 143 5.29 11.46 -4.94
C LEU A 143 5.90 12.81 -4.55
N LEU A 144 7.04 13.18 -5.14
CA LEU A 144 7.71 14.45 -4.85
C LEU A 144 6.82 15.65 -5.19
N GLN A 145 6.15 15.61 -6.35
CA GLN A 145 5.21 16.65 -6.77
C GLN A 145 4.01 16.75 -5.82
N ALA A 146 3.43 15.60 -5.41
CA ALA A 146 2.33 15.58 -4.46
C ALA A 146 2.74 16.16 -3.09
N ILE A 147 3.98 15.91 -2.62
CA ILE A 147 4.50 16.50 -1.39
C ILE A 147 4.69 18.01 -1.53
N GLN A 148 5.18 18.49 -2.68
CA GLN A 148 5.35 19.93 -2.93
C GLN A 148 4.02 20.70 -2.91
N GLN A 149 2.92 20.03 -3.27
CA GLN A 149 1.57 20.60 -3.22
C GLN A 149 0.96 20.66 -1.81
N LEU A 150 1.57 19.99 -0.82
CA LEU A 150 1.13 20.09 0.56
C LEU A 150 1.48 21.46 1.17
N PRO A 151 0.80 21.87 2.26
CA PRO A 151 1.20 23.05 3.02
C PRO A 151 2.70 23.01 3.38
N GLU A 152 3.41 24.09 3.07
CA GLU A 152 4.87 24.23 3.27
C GLU A 152 5.73 23.23 2.47
N GLY A 153 5.16 22.42 1.57
CA GLY A 153 5.89 21.42 0.78
C GLY A 153 6.49 20.29 1.62
N LYS A 154 5.88 19.96 2.77
CA LYS A 154 6.44 19.02 3.76
C LYS A 154 5.69 17.70 3.83
N ALA A 155 6.42 16.59 3.79
CA ALA A 155 5.88 15.24 4.00
C ALA A 155 5.22 15.06 5.38
N SER A 156 5.61 15.87 6.39
CA SER A 156 4.94 15.90 7.70
C SER A 156 3.49 16.39 7.66
N ARG A 157 3.04 16.94 6.53
CA ARG A 157 1.63 17.33 6.30
C ARG A 157 0.82 16.23 5.59
N THR A 158 1.45 15.12 5.21
CA THR A 158 0.77 13.99 4.58
C THR A 158 -0.21 13.35 5.57
N LYS A 159 -1.44 13.15 5.12
CA LYS A 159 -2.45 12.39 5.84
C LYS A 159 -2.42 10.92 5.41
N PRO A 160 -2.83 9.98 6.27
CA PRO A 160 -2.98 8.60 5.85
C PRO A 160 -4.11 8.46 4.81
N MET A 161 -4.07 7.37 4.04
CA MET A 161 -5.09 7.09 3.02
C MET A 161 -6.26 6.38 3.70
N ASN A 162 -7.36 6.18 2.99
CA ASN A 162 -8.49 5.48 3.58
C ASN A 162 -8.14 4.04 3.93
N VAL A 163 -8.82 3.51 4.93
CA VAL A 163 -8.71 2.12 5.38
C VAL A 163 -9.95 1.39 4.90
N TRP A 164 -9.74 0.31 4.18
CA TRP A 164 -10.81 -0.61 3.88
C TRP A 164 -10.94 -1.59 5.04
N VAL A 165 -12.13 -1.62 5.64
CA VAL A 165 -12.47 -2.57 6.70
C VAL A 165 -13.49 -3.57 6.18
N ALA A 166 -13.37 -4.81 6.62
CA ALA A 166 -14.27 -5.88 6.23
C ALA A 166 -14.52 -6.89 7.33
N VAL A 167 -15.73 -7.42 7.35
CA VAL A 167 -16.14 -8.56 8.15
C VAL A 167 -16.40 -9.73 7.22
N LEU A 168 -15.62 -10.78 7.44
CA LEU A 168 -15.76 -12.05 6.75
C LEU A 168 -16.42 -13.06 7.68
N LYS A 169 -17.34 -13.85 7.14
CA LYS A 169 -17.98 -14.98 7.80
C LYS A 169 -17.53 -16.28 7.16
N ARG A 170 -17.39 -17.31 7.98
CA ARG A 170 -17.09 -18.66 7.51
C ARG A 170 -18.25 -19.23 6.66
N LYS A 171 -17.91 -19.87 5.54
CA LYS A 171 -18.85 -20.66 4.71
C LYS A 171 -19.11 -22.05 5.29
#